data_AF-A0A9X2MW59-F1
#
_entry.id   AF-A0A9X2MW59-F1
#
_cell.length_a   1.000
_cell.length_b   1.000
_cell.length_c   1.000
_cell.angle_alpha   90.00
_cell.angle_beta   90.00
_cell.angle_gamma   90.00
#
_symmetry.space_group_name_H-M   'P 1'
#
loop_
_entity.id
_entity.type
_entity.pdbx_description
1 polymer ?
#
loop_
_entity_poly.entity_id
_entity_poly.type
_entity_poly.pdbx_seq_one_letter_code
_entity_poly.pdbx_strand_id
1 'polypeptide(L)' 'MMTFMYAIVAGVVGLLFLGPAGAIIGGAIGVLYGAIQSNHRRIVKLEQALNELRGNKENTD' A
#
# COMPACT_ATOMS: atom_id res chain seq x y z
N MET A 1 -5.48 -7.64 -4.20
CA MET A 1 -5.01 -8.04 -5.56
C MET A 1 -3.72 -7.31 -5.95
N MET A 2 -3.65 -5.97 -5.88
CA MET A 2 -2.45 -5.21 -6.25
C MET A 2 -1.18 -5.55 -5.47
N THR A 3 -1.28 -5.83 -4.17
CA THR A 3 -0.15 -6.20 -3.30
C THR A 3 0.61 -7.43 -3.82
N PHE A 4 -0.13 -8.43 -4.30
CA PHE A 4 0.44 -9.68 -4.81
C PHE A 4 1.18 -9.44 -6.14
N MET A 5 0.64 -8.55 -6.98
CA MET A 5 1.30 -8.13 -8.22
C MET A 5 2.60 -7.37 -7.93
N TYR A 6 2.63 -6.47 -6.95
CA TYR A 6 3.86 -5.78 -6.55
C TYR A 6 4.91 -6.75 -6.00
N ALA A 7 4.50 -7.74 -5.22
CA ALA A 7 5.41 -8.78 -4.72
C ALA A 7 6.03 -9.61 -5.85
N ILE A 8 5.22 -10.01 -6.85
CA ILE A 8 5.71 -10.77 -8.02
C ILE A 8 6.63 -9.90 -8.87
N VAL A 9 6.23 -8.67 -9.21
CA VAL A 9 7.03 -7.78 -10.07
C VAL A 9 8.36 -7.45 -9.40
N ALA A 10 8.34 -7.08 -8.11
CA ALA A 10 9.57 -6.77 -7.39
C ALA A 10 10.46 -8.01 -7.21
N GLY A 11 9.89 -9.19 -7.01
CA GLY A 11 10.64 -10.45 -6.98
C GLY A 11 11.29 -10.79 -8.33
N VAL A 12 10.59 -10.63 -9.45
CA VAL A 12 11.13 -10.87 -10.80
C VAL A 12 12.22 -9.86 -11.15
N VAL A 13 12.02 -8.58 -10.81
CA VAL A 13 13.04 -7.54 -10.98
C VAL A 13 14.26 -7.86 -10.13
N GLY A 14 14.07 -8.21 -8.86
CA GLY A 14 15.16 -8.61 -7.98
C GLY A 14 15.92 -9.82 -8.51
N LEU A 15 15.22 -10.83 -9.05
CA LEU A 15 15.83 -12.00 -9.67
C LEU A 15 16.72 -11.62 -10.86
N LEU A 16 16.26 -10.70 -11.72
CA LEU A 16 16.99 -10.29 -12.93
C LEU A 16 18.30 -9.55 -12.61
N PHE A 17 18.34 -8.74 -11.54
CA PHE A 17 19.51 -7.90 -11.24
C PHE A 17 20.47 -8.50 -10.20
N LEU A 18 19.96 -9.32 -9.27
CA LEU A 18 20.72 -9.80 -8.11
C LEU A 18 20.62 -11.33 -7.93
N GLY A 19 20.03 -12.04 -8.91
CA GLY A 19 19.87 -13.48 -8.86
C GLY A 19 18.90 -13.94 -7.76
N PRO A 20 19.01 -15.19 -7.28
CA PRO A 20 18.05 -15.78 -6.33
C PRO A 20 17.89 -14.99 -5.04
N ALA A 21 18.97 -14.39 -4.53
CA ALA A 21 18.93 -13.53 -3.34
C ALA A 21 18.13 -12.24 -3.61
N GLY A 22 18.29 -11.67 -4.80
CA GLY A 22 17.50 -10.52 -5.25
C GLY A 22 16.01 -10.81 -5.33
N ALA A 23 15.61 -12.02 -5.71
CA ALA A 23 14.19 -12.41 -5.76
C ALA A 23 13.52 -12.40 -4.38
N ILE A 24 14.24 -12.86 -3.35
CA ILE A 24 13.74 -12.86 -1.96
C ILE A 24 13.62 -11.43 -1.45
N ILE A 25 14.67 -10.62 -1.63
CA ILE A 25 14.69 -9.21 -1.18
C ILE A 25 13.62 -8.41 -1.93
N GLY A 26 13.55 -8.55 -3.25
CA GLY A 26 12.55 -7.89 -4.09
C GLY A 26 11.12 -8.29 -3.70
N GLY A 27 10.87 -9.59 -3.48
CA GLY A 27 9.58 -10.08 -2.98
C GLY A 27 9.18 -9.46 -1.64
N ALA A 28 10.11 -9.41 -0.68
CA ALA A 28 9.87 -8.80 0.64
C ALA A 28 9.55 -7.31 0.54
N ILE A 29 10.29 -6.56 -0.28
CA ILE A 29 10.03 -5.14 -0.55
C ILE A 29 8.66 -4.94 -1.20
N GLY A 30 8.30 -5.76 -2.18
CA GLY A 30 7.01 -5.68 -2.85
C GLY A 30 5.82 -5.93 -1.92
N VAL A 31 5.95 -6.88 -0.98
CA VAL A 31 4.93 -7.13 0.06
C VAL A 31 4.81 -5.93 1.01
N LEU A 32 5.93 -5.41 1.51
CA LEU A 32 5.95 -4.23 2.39
C LEU A 32 5.30 -3.02 1.73
N TYR A 33 5.68 -2.73 0.49
CA TYR A 33 5.13 -1.60 -0.26
C TYR A 33 3.62 -1.72 -0.46
N GLY A 34 3.16 -2.92 -0.85
CA GLY A 34 1.73 -3.15 -1.03
C GLY A 34 0.94 -3.04 0.28
N ALA A 35 1.52 -3.45 1.42
CA ALA A 35 0.90 -3.30 2.74
C ALA A 35 0.79 -1.81 3.14
N ILE A 36 1.86 -1.04 2.96
CA ILE A 36 1.88 0.41 3.22
C ILE A 36 0.82 1.12 2.35
N GLN A 37 0.78 0.82 1.05
CA GLN A 37 -0.17 1.45 0.14
C GLN A 37 -1.63 1.11 0.48
N SER A 38 -1.89 -0.13 0.90
CA SER A 38 -3.21 -0.55 1.38
C SER A 38 -3.63 0.23 2.63
N ASN A 39 -2.72 0.38 3.59
CA ASN A 39 -2.98 1.11 4.82
C ASN A 39 -3.19 2.60 4.56
N HIS A 40 -2.37 3.22 3.71
CA HIS A 40 -2.51 4.63 3.35
C HIS A 40 -3.89 4.92 2.74
N ARG A 41 -4.38 4.07 1.82
CA ARG A 41 -5.74 4.22 1.26
C ARG A 41 -6.84 4.14 2.34
N ARG A 42 -6.67 3.31 3.37
CA ARG A 42 -7.63 3.21 4.48
C ARG A 42 -7.60 4.48 5.32
N ILE A 43 -6.42 4.99 5.63
CA ILE A 43 -6.24 6.23 6.39
C ILE A 43 -6.88 7.41 5.67
N VAL A 44 -6.63 7.58 4.37
CA VAL A 44 -7.22 8.68 3.58
C VAL A 44 -8.76 8.60 3.57
N LYS A 45 -9.34 7.39 3.45
CA LYS A 45 -10.80 7.22 3.53
C LYS A 45 -11.35 7.56 4.92
N LEU A 46 -10.62 7.19 5.96
CA LEU A 46 -10.98 7.53 7.34
C LEU A 46 -10.93 9.04 7.57
N GLU A 47 -9.89 9.72 7.10
CA GLU A 47 -9.78 11.18 7.17
C GLU A 47 -10.91 11.89 6.42
N GLN A 48 -11.28 11.40 5.24
CA GLN A 48 -12.43 11.92 4.48
C GLN A 48 -13.73 11.78 5.25
N ALA A 49 -14.02 10.59 5.80
CA ALA A 49 -15.21 10.37 6.60
C ALA A 49 -15.25 11.24 7.86
N LEU A 50 -14.09 11.46 8.49
CA LEU A 50 -13.96 12.32 9.67
C LEU A 50 -14.23 13.79 9.34
N ASN A 51 -13.73 14.25 8.18
CA ASN A 51 -14.01 15.60 7.68
C ASN A 51 -15.47 15.81 7.28
N GLU A 52 -16.11 14.82 6.67
CA GLU A 52 -17.55 14.87 6.34
C GLU A 52 -18.41 14.96 7.62
N LEU A 53 -18.12 14.13 8.63
CA LEU A 53 -18.83 14.17 9.91
C LEU A 53 -18.62 15.50 10.64
N ARG A 54 -17.39 16.03 10.61
CA ARG A 54 -17.07 17.32 11.22
C ARG A 54 -17.79 18.47 10.51
N GLY A 55 -17.83 18.47 9.17
CA GLY A 55 -18.55 19.47 8.39
C GLY A 55 -20.07 19.40 8.55
N ASN A 56 -20.65 18.21 8.73
CA ASN A 56 -22.07 18.06 9.04
C ASN A 56 -22.42 18.53 10.46
N LYS A 57 -21.52 18.33 11.42
CA LYS A 57 -21.72 18.82 12.79
C LYS A 57 -21.74 20.36 12.83
N GLU A 58 -20.89 21.01 12.04
CA GLU A 58 -20.82 22.48 11.97
C GLU A 58 -22.03 23.13 11.27
N ASN A 59 -22.74 22.40 10.39
CA ASN A 59 -23.98 22.88 9.74
C ASN A 59 -25.26 22.60 10.55
N THR A 60 -25.18 21.91 11.68
CA THR A 60 -26.33 21.53 12.52
C THR A 60 -26.44 22.38 13.80
N ASP A 61 -25.44 23.22 14.09
CA ASP A 61 -25.46 24.24 15.16
C ASP A 61 -25.87 25.61 14.59
#